data_AF-A0A1V5XGU1-F1
#
_entry.id   AF-A0A1V5XGU1-F1
#
_cell.length_a   1.000
_cell.length_b   1.000
_cell.length_c   1.000
_cell.angle_alpha   90.00
_cell.angle_beta   90.00
_cell.angle_gamma   90.00
#
_symmetry.space_group_name_H-M   'P 1'
#
loop_
_entity.id
_entity.type
_entity.pdbx_description
1 polymer ?
#
loop_
_entity_poly.entity_id
_entity_poly.type
_entity_poly.pdbx_seq_one_letter_code
_entity_poly.pdbx_strand_id
1 'polypeptide(L)'
;MPFALSVAFDRRLVLYPQGQASRAEHRARCSELVLWCGGDIGRVIDSPSASVNAFASYILRIKGIREGTEQVMVVLTSTNPLALTVVDLRRRLETQIPSLRTARWLIYLDPESDPFFEASAIRLGHLTGPLDEAPVWLGPQDSPFLVLSTRLRNRRFVCQGLEELDESILMRSGERLLVPFRTNR
;
A
#
# COMPACT_ATOMS: atom_id res chain seq x y z
N MET A 1 -23.36 25.48 13.80
CA MET A 1 -21.93 25.65 13.49
C MET A 1 -21.45 24.32 12.89
N PRO A 2 -21.26 24.23 11.57
CA PRO A 2 -20.89 22.96 10.95
C PRO A 2 -19.42 22.67 11.28
N PHE A 3 -19.16 21.50 11.86
CA PHE A 3 -17.82 20.94 11.94
C PHE A 3 -17.37 20.66 10.51
N ALA A 4 -16.54 21.56 9.98
CA ALA A 4 -15.69 21.21 8.86
C ALA A 4 -14.78 20.07 9.36
N LEU A 5 -15.09 18.84 8.97
CA LEU A 5 -14.08 17.80 8.86
C LEU A 5 -13.07 18.34 7.87
N SER A 6 -12.06 19.04 8.39
CA SER A 6 -10.82 19.26 7.67
C SER A 6 -10.33 17.87 7.32
N VAL A 7 -10.59 17.44 6.08
CA VAL A 7 -9.85 16.38 5.41
C VAL A 7 -8.44 16.95 5.24
N ALA A 8 -7.72 17.08 6.35
CA ALA A 8 -6.28 17.07 6.30
C ALA A 8 -5.99 15.72 5.66
N PHE A 9 -5.68 15.73 4.37
CA PHE A 9 -5.09 14.56 3.73
C PHE A 9 -3.92 14.19 4.63
N ASP A 10 -4.07 13.09 5.36
CA ASP A 10 -3.06 12.59 6.27
C ASP A 10 -1.91 12.15 5.37
N ARG A 11 -0.95 13.05 5.17
CA ARG A 11 0.05 12.98 4.10
C ARG A 11 1.10 11.96 4.49
N ARG A 12 0.96 10.75 3.93
CA ARG A 12 1.80 9.60 4.27
C ARG A 12 3.16 9.70 3.59
N LEU A 13 4.21 9.35 4.32
CA LEU A 13 5.53 9.10 3.75
C LEU A 13 5.44 7.92 2.77
N VAL A 14 5.87 8.12 1.53
CA VAL A 14 5.78 7.11 0.48
C VAL A 14 7.13 6.41 0.32
N LEU A 15 7.12 5.08 0.38
CA LEU A 15 8.29 4.24 0.24
C LEU A 15 8.19 3.42 -1.05
N TYR A 16 9.25 3.43 -1.85
CA TYR A 16 9.41 2.56 -3.03
C TYR A 16 10.59 1.59 -2.81
N PRO A 17 10.37 0.42 -2.19
CA PRO A 17 11.46 -0.52 -1.89
C PRO A 17 12.19 -1.08 -3.11
N GLN A 18 11.55 -1.02 -4.28
CA GLN A 18 12.02 -1.63 -5.53
C GLN A 18 12.38 -0.58 -6.59
N GLY A 19 12.40 0.70 -6.26
CA GLY A 19 12.42 1.75 -7.28
C GLY A 19 11.03 2.28 -7.60
N GLN A 20 10.94 3.53 -8.05
CA GLN A 20 9.78 3.98 -8.81
C GLN A 20 9.67 3.25 -10.15
N ALA A 21 8.48 3.33 -10.78
CA ALA A 21 8.30 2.79 -12.13
C ALA A 21 9.34 3.38 -13.12
N SER A 22 9.93 2.50 -13.92
CA SER A 22 11.06 2.81 -14.81
C SER A 22 10.67 3.76 -15.95
N ARG A 23 9.51 3.51 -16.57
CA ARG A 23 8.96 4.33 -17.66
C ARG A 23 8.30 5.60 -17.12
N ALA A 24 8.57 6.75 -17.75
CA ALA A 24 8.09 8.05 -17.31
C ALA A 24 6.56 8.14 -17.23
N GLU A 25 5.85 7.57 -18.21
CA GLU A 25 4.39 7.51 -18.24
C GLU A 25 3.83 6.73 -17.03
N HIS A 26 4.38 5.54 -16.77
CA HIS A 26 3.97 4.73 -15.63
C HIS A 26 4.31 5.40 -14.29
N ARG A 27 5.44 6.10 -14.22
CA ARG A 27 5.81 6.88 -13.04
C ARG A 27 4.80 7.98 -12.77
N ALA A 28 4.43 8.76 -13.78
CA ALA A 28 3.41 9.80 -13.65
C ALA A 28 2.06 9.21 -13.22
N ARG A 29 1.64 8.11 -13.84
CA ARG A 29 0.38 7.43 -13.48
C ARG A 29 0.43 6.85 -12.06
N CYS A 30 1.55 6.27 -11.66
CA CYS A 30 1.75 5.75 -10.30
C CYS A 30 1.67 6.88 -9.28
N SER A 31 2.35 8.00 -9.51
CA SER A 31 2.29 9.18 -8.63
C SER A 31 0.88 9.74 -8.49
N GLU A 32 0.12 9.79 -9.59
CA GLU A 32 -1.29 10.24 -9.56
C GLU A 32 -2.17 9.31 -8.71
N LEU A 33 -2.05 7.99 -8.88
CA LEU A 33 -2.80 7.02 -8.07
C LEU A 33 -2.38 7.06 -6.60
N VAL A 34 -1.09 7.22 -6.32
CA VAL A 34 -0.55 7.38 -4.94
C VAL A 34 -1.09 8.65 -4.27
N LEU A 35 -1.20 9.75 -5.02
CA LEU A 35 -1.86 10.97 -4.53
C LEU A 35 -3.32 10.73 -4.17
N TRP A 36 -4.06 9.97 -4.99
CA TRP A 36 -5.43 9.59 -4.67
C TRP A 36 -5.50 8.75 -3.40
N CYS A 37 -4.45 7.99 -3.10
CA CYS A 37 -4.30 7.21 -1.89
C CYS A 37 -3.90 8.01 -0.63
N GLY A 38 -3.67 9.32 -0.75
CA GLY A 38 -3.18 10.17 0.34
C GLY A 38 -1.67 10.10 0.57
N GLY A 39 -0.92 9.51 -0.38
CA GLY A 39 0.54 9.54 -0.35
C GLY A 39 1.07 10.94 -0.66
N ASP A 40 2.11 11.36 0.05
CA ASP A 40 2.78 12.63 -0.20
C ASP A 40 3.93 12.43 -1.21
N ILE A 41 3.69 12.83 -2.46
CA ILE A 41 4.71 12.76 -3.52
C ILE A 41 5.90 13.70 -3.31
N GLY A 42 5.80 14.66 -2.38
CA GLY A 42 6.93 15.49 -1.93
C GLY A 42 7.75 14.82 -0.83
N ARG A 43 7.22 13.78 -0.19
CA ARG A 43 7.90 12.96 0.84
C ARG A 43 8.02 11.53 0.33
N VAL A 44 8.86 11.36 -0.68
CA VAL A 44 9.13 10.07 -1.31
C VAL A 44 10.53 9.60 -0.94
N ILE A 45 10.62 8.36 -0.47
CA ILE A 45 11.88 7.65 -0.34
C ILE A 45 11.88 6.56 -1.39
N ASP A 46 12.60 6.86 -2.46
CA ASP A 46 12.98 5.86 -3.44
C ASP A 46 14.38 5.36 -3.10
N SER A 47 14.58 4.05 -3.26
CA SER A 47 15.91 3.48 -3.07
C SER A 47 16.31 2.70 -4.30
N PRO A 48 17.37 3.15 -5.00
CA PRO A 48 18.03 2.34 -6.02
C PRO A 48 18.89 1.23 -5.39
N SER A 49 18.69 0.89 -4.12
CA SER A 49 19.54 -0.01 -3.36
C SER A 49 19.58 -1.42 -3.95
N ALA A 50 20.78 -2.02 -3.94
CA ALA A 50 21.03 -3.37 -4.42
C ALA A 50 20.27 -4.50 -3.67
N SER A 51 19.65 -4.22 -2.51
CA SER A 51 18.87 -5.22 -1.76
C SER A 51 17.84 -4.63 -0.80
N VAL A 52 16.82 -5.43 -0.45
CA VAL A 52 15.78 -5.11 0.55
C VAL A 52 16.38 -4.82 1.94
N ASN A 53 17.46 -5.49 2.33
CA ASN A 53 18.10 -5.28 3.64
C ASN A 53 18.80 -3.93 3.74
N ALA A 54 19.44 -3.50 2.64
CA ALA A 54 20.04 -2.17 2.57
C ALA A 54 18.96 -1.07 2.66
N PHE A 55 17.83 -1.27 1.97
CA PHE A 55 16.69 -0.38 2.06
C PHE A 55 16.13 -0.27 3.49
N ALA A 56 15.90 -1.41 4.16
CA ALA A 56 15.41 -1.43 5.53
C ALA A 56 16.36 -0.71 6.50
N SER A 57 17.67 -0.97 6.36
CA SER A 57 18.71 -0.32 7.17
C SER A 57 18.74 1.20 6.97
N TYR A 58 18.51 1.67 5.74
CA TYR A 58 18.43 3.10 5.44
C TYR A 58 17.19 3.74 6.09
N ILE A 59 16.03 3.12 5.93
CA ILE A 59 14.75 3.62 6.47
C ILE A 59 14.78 3.69 7.99
N LEU A 60 15.38 2.72 8.68
CA LEU A 60 15.49 2.70 10.14
C LEU A 60 16.27 3.89 10.74
N ARG A 61 16.99 4.65 9.90
CA ARG A 61 17.62 5.93 10.31
C ARG A 61 16.59 7.03 10.52
N ILE A 62 15.40 6.91 9.94
CA ILE A 62 14.32 7.88 10.09
C ILE A 62 13.57 7.58 11.37
N LYS A 63 13.72 8.50 12.34
CA LYS A 63 13.16 8.37 13.68
C LYS A 63 11.68 8.01 13.68
N GLY A 64 10.87 8.72 12.88
CA GLY A 64 9.42 8.51 12.83
C GLY A 64 9.01 7.13 12.35
N ILE A 65 9.77 6.53 11.42
CA ILE A 65 9.48 5.17 10.94
C ILE A 65 9.91 4.15 11.98
N ARG A 66 11.11 4.30 12.55
CA ARG A 66 11.63 3.41 13.59
C ARG A 66 10.71 3.38 14.82
N GLU A 67 10.17 4.53 15.20
CA GLU A 67 9.29 4.68 16.37
C GLU A 67 7.81 4.43 16.03
N GLY A 68 7.46 4.25 14.77
CA GLY A 68 6.07 4.04 14.33
C GLY A 68 5.16 5.24 14.48
N THR A 69 5.71 6.45 14.60
CA THR A 69 4.96 7.71 14.68
C THR A 69 4.67 8.31 13.30
N GLU A 70 5.38 7.86 12.27
CA GLU A 70 5.14 8.25 10.88
C GLU A 70 4.08 7.35 10.24
N GLN A 71 3.09 7.94 9.57
CA GLN A 71 2.19 7.17 8.71
C GLN A 71 2.87 6.84 7.39
N VAL A 72 2.98 5.55 7.10
CA VAL A 72 3.71 5.06 5.94
C VAL A 72 2.77 4.44 4.90
N MET A 73 3.12 4.66 3.64
CA MET A 73 2.57 3.98 2.48
C MET A 73 3.73 3.32 1.72
N VAL A 74 3.63 2.01 1.50
CA VAL A 74 4.64 1.25 0.76
C VAL A 74 4.08 0.91 -0.61
N VAL A 75 4.80 1.25 -1.67
CA VAL A 75 4.38 1.03 -3.06
C VAL A 75 5.34 0.05 -3.72
N LEU A 76 4.80 -1.10 -4.12
CA LEU A 76 5.53 -2.15 -4.82
C LEU A 76 5.28 -2.01 -6.33
N THR A 77 6.34 -1.82 -7.10
CA THR A 77 6.30 -1.48 -8.53
C THR A 77 6.84 -2.61 -9.41
N SER A 78 7.53 -3.58 -8.82
CA SER A 78 8.08 -4.74 -9.52
C SER A 78 7.41 -6.01 -9.02
N THR A 79 6.31 -6.38 -9.67
CA THR A 79 5.49 -7.57 -9.35
C THR A 79 5.91 -8.82 -10.10
N ASN A 80 6.62 -8.65 -11.23
CA ASN A 80 7.16 -9.73 -12.05
C ASN A 80 8.50 -10.21 -11.45
N PRO A 81 8.72 -11.52 -11.22
CA PRO A 81 7.92 -12.62 -11.76
C PRO A 81 6.79 -13.18 -10.88
N LEU A 82 6.62 -12.79 -9.61
CA LEU A 82 5.63 -13.47 -8.77
C LEU A 82 5.01 -12.56 -7.69
N ALA A 83 3.70 -12.74 -7.48
CA ALA A 83 2.98 -12.33 -6.28
C ALA A 83 3.63 -12.86 -4.98
N LEU A 84 4.38 -13.97 -5.03
CA LEU A 84 5.21 -14.44 -3.91
C LEU A 84 6.35 -13.49 -3.56
N THR A 85 6.93 -12.80 -4.54
CA THR A 85 8.04 -11.85 -4.32
C THR A 85 7.55 -10.64 -3.53
N VAL A 86 6.35 -10.12 -3.81
CA VAL A 86 5.78 -9.00 -3.05
C VAL A 86 5.44 -9.41 -1.61
N VAL A 87 4.98 -10.66 -1.40
CA VAL A 87 4.70 -11.22 -0.06
C VAL A 87 5.98 -11.42 0.73
N ASP A 88 7.03 -12.03 0.15
CA ASP A 88 8.32 -12.21 0.82
C ASP A 88 8.99 -10.87 1.13
N LEU A 89 8.91 -9.90 0.21
CA LEU A 89 9.41 -8.54 0.44
C LEU A 89 8.71 -7.88 1.62
N ARG A 90 7.37 -7.92 1.65
CA ARG A 90 6.59 -7.40 2.78
C ARG A 90 6.99 -8.05 4.08
N ARG A 91 7.04 -9.39 4.13
CA ARG A 91 7.43 -10.15 5.33
C ARG A 91 8.82 -9.76 5.83
N ARG A 92 9.80 -9.63 4.94
CA ARG A 92 11.17 -9.22 5.31
C ARG A 92 11.21 -7.80 5.85
N LEU A 93 10.47 -6.87 5.24
CA LEU A 93 10.38 -5.48 5.72
C LEU A 93 9.64 -5.38 7.05
N GLU A 94 8.49 -6.04 7.23
CA GLU A 94 7.75 -6.07 8.50
C GLU A 94 8.53 -6.76 9.64
N THR A 95 9.45 -7.67 9.30
CA THR A 95 10.35 -8.31 10.28
C THR A 95 11.43 -7.34 10.74
N GLN A 96 12.03 -6.58 9.83
CA GLN A 96 13.09 -5.62 10.14
C GLN A 96 12.55 -4.29 10.68
N ILE A 97 11.33 -3.93 10.30
CA ILE A 97 10.69 -2.64 10.60
C ILE A 97 9.24 -2.94 11.04
N PRO A 98 9.03 -3.35 12.31
CA PRO A 98 7.71 -3.78 12.79
C PRO A 98 6.60 -2.75 12.66
N SER A 99 6.93 -1.46 12.66
CA SER A 99 5.96 -0.37 12.42
C SER A 99 5.30 -0.42 11.04
N LEU A 100 5.88 -1.12 10.06
CA LEU A 100 5.27 -1.29 8.74
C LEU A 100 4.09 -2.27 8.70
N ARG A 101 3.81 -2.99 9.79
CA ARG A 101 2.66 -3.90 9.88
C ARG A 101 1.31 -3.18 9.75
N THR A 102 1.27 -1.90 10.15
CA THR A 102 0.10 -1.00 10.05
C THR A 102 0.20 -0.04 8.87
N ALA A 103 1.25 -0.13 8.05
CA ALA A 103 1.38 0.68 6.85
C ALA A 103 0.36 0.25 5.78
N ARG A 104 0.01 1.18 4.88
CA ARG A 104 -0.76 0.86 3.68
C ARG A 104 0.17 0.25 2.64
N TRP A 105 -0.10 -0.98 2.23
CA TRP A 105 0.67 -1.70 1.21
C TRP A 105 -0.07 -1.63 -0.12
N LEU A 106 0.58 -1.03 -1.11
CA LEU A 106 0.04 -0.84 -2.45
C LEU A 106 0.87 -1.65 -3.46
N ILE A 107 0.20 -2.23 -4.43
CA ILE A 107 0.82 -2.87 -5.60
C ILE A 107 0.49 -2.02 -6.81
N TYR A 108 1.48 -1.35 -7.39
CA TYR A 108 1.31 -0.71 -8.68
C TYR A 108 1.54 -1.75 -9.79
N LEU A 109 0.49 -2.03 -10.56
CA LEU A 109 0.49 -3.08 -11.57
C LEU A 109 0.32 -2.48 -12.97
N ASP A 110 1.15 -2.94 -13.89
CA ASP A 110 0.90 -2.80 -15.31
C ASP A 110 0.50 -4.16 -15.91
N PRO A 111 -0.79 -4.39 -16.25
CA PRO A 111 -1.24 -5.67 -16.79
C PRO A 111 -0.59 -6.06 -18.12
N GLU A 112 -0.05 -5.11 -18.87
CA GLU A 112 0.67 -5.40 -20.12
C GLU A 112 2.08 -5.96 -19.85
N SER A 113 2.75 -5.44 -18.82
CA SER A 113 4.08 -5.90 -18.40
C SER A 113 4.04 -7.13 -17.47
N ASP A 114 2.92 -7.34 -16.77
CA ASP A 114 2.70 -8.48 -15.88
C ASP A 114 1.27 -9.06 -16.05
N PRO A 115 1.01 -9.78 -17.14
CA PRO A 115 -0.31 -10.34 -17.44
C PRO A 115 -0.71 -11.51 -16.53
N PHE A 116 0.23 -12.07 -15.75
CA PHE A 116 0.00 -13.26 -14.92
C PHE A 116 -0.27 -12.93 -13.45
N PHE A 117 -0.18 -11.65 -13.06
CA PHE A 117 -0.41 -11.20 -11.70
C PHE A 117 -1.79 -11.64 -11.19
N GLU A 118 -2.86 -11.38 -11.94
CA GLU A 118 -4.24 -11.65 -11.51
C GLU A 118 -4.47 -13.13 -11.21
N ALA A 119 -4.09 -14.01 -12.15
CA ALA A 119 -4.19 -15.46 -11.97
C ALA A 119 -3.35 -15.94 -10.77
N SER A 120 -2.17 -15.34 -10.54
CA SER A 120 -1.32 -15.66 -9.39
C SER A 120 -1.92 -15.17 -8.07
N ALA A 121 -2.50 -13.98 -8.06
CA ALA A 121 -3.15 -13.38 -6.90
C ALA A 121 -4.37 -14.20 -6.47
N ILE A 122 -5.21 -14.62 -7.42
CA ILE A 122 -6.36 -15.51 -7.20
C ILE A 122 -5.91 -16.89 -6.67
N ARG A 123 -4.80 -17.43 -7.20
CA ARG A 123 -4.30 -18.74 -6.75
C ARG A 123 -3.69 -18.71 -5.34
N LEU A 124 -3.05 -17.60 -4.96
CA LEU A 124 -2.27 -17.49 -3.73
C LEU A 124 -3.01 -16.79 -2.59
N GLY A 125 -4.21 -16.27 -2.85
CA GLY A 125 -4.97 -15.46 -1.90
C GLY A 125 -6.38 -15.20 -2.40
N HIS A 126 -6.98 -14.09 -1.96
CA HIS A 126 -8.31 -13.68 -2.36
C HIS A 126 -8.26 -12.26 -2.94
N LEU A 127 -8.66 -12.11 -4.21
CA LEU A 127 -8.75 -10.81 -4.88
C LEU A 127 -10.22 -10.39 -4.94
N THR A 128 -10.56 -9.27 -4.32
CA THR A 128 -11.95 -8.79 -4.25
C THR A 128 -12.17 -7.69 -5.28
N GLY A 129 -12.81 -8.05 -6.41
CA GLY A 129 -13.16 -7.13 -7.49
C GLY A 129 -12.17 -7.13 -8.67
N PRO A 130 -12.51 -6.42 -9.76
CA PRO A 130 -11.71 -6.37 -10.97
C PRO A 130 -10.55 -5.36 -10.85
N LEU A 131 -9.46 -5.58 -11.60
CA LEU A 131 -8.23 -4.76 -11.52
C LEU A 131 -8.41 -3.28 -11.89
N ASP A 132 -9.46 -2.94 -12.64
CA ASP A 132 -9.83 -1.57 -13.01
C ASP A 132 -10.70 -0.85 -11.96
N GLU A 133 -10.97 -1.51 -10.82
CA GLU A 133 -11.71 -0.98 -9.67
C GLU A 133 -10.89 -0.97 -8.36
N ALA A 134 -9.56 -1.02 -8.46
CA ALA A 134 -8.62 -0.92 -7.34
C ALA A 134 -8.91 -1.97 -6.25
N PRO A 135 -8.86 -3.26 -6.61
CA PRO A 135 -9.29 -4.32 -5.72
C PRO A 135 -8.31 -4.50 -4.57
N VAL A 136 -8.83 -4.92 -3.41
CA VAL A 136 -7.99 -5.41 -2.31
C VAL A 136 -7.66 -6.87 -2.56
N TRP A 137 -6.37 -7.18 -2.55
CA TRP A 137 -5.84 -8.53 -2.55
C TRP A 137 -5.42 -8.92 -1.14
N LEU A 138 -6.07 -9.95 -0.59
CA LEU A 138 -5.64 -10.62 0.63
C LEU A 138 -4.67 -11.74 0.24
N GLY A 139 -3.37 -11.47 0.35
CA GLY A 139 -2.34 -12.46 0.11
C GLY A 139 -2.26 -13.53 1.21
N PRO A 140 -1.25 -14.41 1.18
CA PRO A 140 -1.01 -15.39 2.24
C PRO A 140 -0.98 -14.75 3.64
N GLN A 141 -1.49 -15.46 4.63
CA GLN A 141 -1.61 -14.98 6.02
C GLN A 141 -2.45 -13.69 6.16
N ASP A 142 -3.47 -13.56 5.31
CA ASP A 142 -4.42 -12.43 5.30
C ASP A 142 -3.73 -11.06 5.24
N SER A 143 -2.62 -10.98 4.49
CA SER A 143 -1.87 -9.74 4.33
C SER A 143 -2.55 -8.88 3.25
N PRO A 144 -3.16 -7.72 3.59
CA PRO A 144 -3.96 -6.97 2.64
C PRO A 144 -3.10 -6.03 1.80
N PHE A 145 -3.35 -5.99 0.49
CA PHE A 145 -2.72 -5.08 -0.46
C PHE A 145 -3.79 -4.41 -1.30
N LEU A 146 -3.69 -3.10 -1.52
CA LEU A 146 -4.51 -2.43 -2.53
C LEU A 146 -3.79 -2.50 -3.88
N VAL A 147 -4.46 -3.05 -4.90
CA VAL A 147 -3.89 -3.20 -6.24
C VAL A 147 -4.28 -2.00 -7.09
N LEU A 148 -3.28 -1.29 -7.58
CA LEU A 148 -3.39 -0.09 -8.39
C LEU A 148 -2.92 -0.36 -9.82
N SER A 149 -3.85 -0.76 -10.68
CA SER A 149 -3.59 -0.99 -12.10
C SER A 149 -3.38 0.30 -12.89
N THR A 150 -2.53 0.25 -13.93
CA THR A 150 -2.40 1.30 -14.96
C THR A 150 -3.73 1.62 -15.64
N ARG A 151 -4.72 0.70 -15.61
CA ARG A 151 -6.05 0.86 -16.21
C ARG A 151 -7.06 1.61 -15.36
N LEU A 152 -6.79 1.81 -14.06
CA LEU A 152 -7.67 2.58 -13.19
C LEU A 152 -7.89 3.97 -13.74
N ARG A 153 -9.12 4.48 -13.73
CA ARG A 153 -9.44 5.85 -14.16
C ARG A 153 -10.30 6.61 -13.16
N ASN A 154 -11.10 5.89 -12.37
CA ASN A 154 -12.04 6.51 -11.45
C ASN A 154 -11.46 6.55 -10.04
N ARG A 155 -11.28 7.77 -9.52
CA ARG A 155 -10.79 8.00 -8.16
C ARG A 155 -11.68 7.38 -7.08
N ARG A 156 -12.99 7.27 -7.32
CA ARG A 156 -13.94 6.68 -6.37
C ARG A 156 -13.56 5.25 -5.99
N PHE A 157 -13.16 4.44 -6.97
CA PHE A 157 -12.75 3.06 -6.71
C PHE A 157 -11.50 2.99 -5.83
N VAL A 158 -10.54 3.88 -6.04
CA VAL A 158 -9.36 3.98 -5.19
C VAL A 158 -9.74 4.37 -3.75
N CYS A 159 -10.64 5.34 -3.57
CA CYS A 159 -11.10 5.72 -2.24
C CYS A 159 -11.82 4.56 -1.52
N GLN A 160 -12.68 3.82 -2.22
CA GLN A 160 -13.36 2.66 -1.65
C GLN A 160 -12.37 1.55 -1.28
N GLY A 161 -11.46 1.18 -2.19
CA GLY A 161 -10.44 0.15 -1.92
C GLY A 161 -9.50 0.53 -0.77
N LEU A 162 -9.26 1.83 -0.54
CA LEU A 162 -8.51 2.29 0.64
C LEU A 162 -9.28 2.10 1.95
N GLU A 163 -10.58 2.38 1.97
CA GLU A 163 -11.41 2.15 3.16
C GLU A 163 -11.41 0.65 3.50
N GLU A 164 -11.56 -0.22 2.50
CA GLU A 164 -11.48 -1.67 2.64
C GLU A 164 -10.08 -2.14 3.11
N LEU A 165 -9.01 -1.52 2.59
CA LEU A 165 -7.63 -1.80 3.03
C LEU A 165 -7.43 -1.42 4.50
N ASP A 166 -7.86 -0.23 4.91
CA ASP A 166 -7.72 0.24 6.29
C ASP A 166 -8.50 -0.64 7.27
N GLU A 167 -9.72 -1.04 6.92
CA GLU A 167 -10.50 -1.99 7.71
C GLU A 167 -9.77 -3.32 7.86
N SER A 168 -9.18 -3.83 6.77
CA SER A 168 -8.42 -5.08 6.79
C SER A 168 -7.18 -5.00 7.68
N ILE A 169 -6.47 -3.86 7.66
CA ILE A 169 -5.31 -3.62 8.53
C ILE A 169 -5.73 -3.62 10.01
N LEU A 170 -6.82 -2.94 10.35
CA LEU A 170 -7.36 -2.89 11.72
C LEU A 170 -7.81 -4.26 12.24
N MET A 171 -8.43 -5.07 11.37
CA MET A 171 -8.82 -6.44 11.72
C MET A 171 -7.60 -7.31 12.01
N ARG A 172 -6.52 -7.15 11.24
CA ARG A 172 -5.25 -7.87 11.44
C ARG A 172 -4.49 -7.40 12.69
N SER A 173 -4.58 -6.13 13.07
CA SER A 173 -3.90 -5.60 14.27
C SER A 173 -4.59 -5.97 15.59
N GLY A 174 -5.82 -6.50 15.53
CA GLY A 174 -6.60 -6.85 16.72
C GLY A 174 -7.21 -5.64 17.45
N GLU A 175 -7.18 -4.45 16.84
CA GLU A 175 -7.55 -3.18 17.48
C GLU A 175 -9.06 -2.85 17.45
N ARG A 176 -9.94 -3.83 17.19
CA ARG A 176 -11.41 -3.61 17.17
C ARG A 176 -12.12 -3.64 18.54
N LEU A 177 -11.42 -3.62 19.67
CA LEU A 177 -12.09 -3.65 21.00
C LEU A 177 -12.36 -2.29 21.66
N LEU A 178 -12.09 -1.15 21.02
CA LEU A 178 -12.37 0.17 21.64
C LEU A 178 -12.95 1.21 20.67
N VAL A 179 -13.94 0.84 19.87
CA VAL A 179 -14.89 1.86 19.37
C VAL A 179 -16.13 1.77 20.27
N PRO A 180 -16.39 2.74 21.17
CA PRO A 180 -17.63 2.73 21.91
C PRO A 180 -18.75 2.93 20.90
N PHE A 181 -19.56 1.89 20.71
CA PHE A 181 -20.89 2.01 20.11
C PHE A 181 -21.62 3.13 20.86
N ARG A 182 -21.74 4.30 20.22
CA ARG A 182 -22.72 5.30 20.63
C ARG A 182 -24.09 4.67 20.39
N THR A 183 -24.64 4.08 21.44
CA THR A 183 -26.06 3.82 21.55
C THR A 183 -26.76 5.17 21.54
N ASN A 184 -27.43 5.47 20.42
CA ASN A 184 -28.38 6.58 20.37
C ASN A 184 -29.53 6.25 21.34
N ARG A 185 -29.64 7.05 22.40
CA ARG A 185 -30.89 7.31 23.10
C ARG A 185 -31.39 8.68 22.67
#